data_AF-A0A965BW18-F1
#
_entry.id   AF-A0A965BW18-F1
#
_cell.length_a   1.000
_cell.length_b   1.000
_cell.length_c   1.000
_cell.angle_alpha   90.00
_cell.angle_beta   90.00
_cell.angle_gamma   90.00
#
_symmetry.space_group_name_H-M   'P 1'
#
loop_
_entity.id
_entity.type
_entity.pdbx_description
1 polymer ?
#
loop_
_entity_poly.entity_id
_entity_poly.type
_entity_poly.pdbx_seq_one_letter_code
_entity_poly.pdbx_strand_id
1 'polypeptide(L)' 'MNIHEYQAKELLRRYGVAVLEGHVAWNAEEAAAAAAKLPGPVYVVKSQIHAGGRGAGRFMEDPHGKGGVRV' A
#
# COMPACT_ATOMS: atom_id res chain seq x y z
N MET A 1 -0.26 3.43 20.68
CA MET A 1 -1.04 4.02 19.58
C MET A 1 -0.27 3.77 18.29
N ASN A 2 -0.91 3.16 17.29
CA ASN A 2 -0.26 2.82 16.01
C ASN A 2 -0.80 3.74 14.90
N ILE A 3 -0.02 3.90 13.84
CA ILE A 3 -0.40 4.60 12.60
C ILE A 3 -0.22 3.68 11.39
N HIS A 4 -0.90 4.00 10.28
CA HIS A 4 -0.80 3.23 9.05
C HIS A 4 0.56 3.43 8.34
N GLU A 5 0.92 2.48 7.46
CA GLU A 5 2.19 2.53 6.70
C GLU A 5 2.34 3.82 5.89
N TYR A 6 1.26 4.30 5.25
CA TYR A 6 1.32 5.53 4.46
C TYR A 6 1.59 6.77 5.33
N GLN A 7 0.99 6.85 6.52
CA GLN A 7 1.19 7.95 7.47
C GLN A 7 2.62 7.97 7.98
N ALA A 8 3.17 6.79 8.32
CA ALA A 8 4.55 6.66 8.75
C ALA A 8 5.52 7.10 7.65
N LYS A 9 5.28 6.69 6.39
CA LYS A 9 6.10 7.13 5.25
C LYS A 9 6.01 8.63 4.99
N GLU A 10 4.83 9.22 5.11
CA GLU A 10 4.67 10.66 4.98
C GLU A 10 5.43 11.42 6.07
N LEU A 11 5.32 10.98 7.32
CA LEU A 11 6.08 11.54 8.44
C LEU A 11 7.59 11.45 8.18
N LEU A 12 8.10 10.26 7.84
CA LEU A 12 9.52 10.05 7.54
C LEU A 12 10.02 10.98 6.42
N ARG A 13 9.24 11.13 5.34
CA ARG A 13 9.56 12.03 4.22
C ARG A 13 9.68 13.49 4.67
N ARG A 14 8.79 13.96 5.57
CA ARG A 14 8.84 15.33 6.11
C ARG A 14 10.14 15.62 6.87
N TYR A 15 10.81 14.59 7.38
CA TYR A 15 12.10 14.67 8.07
C TYR A 15 13.30 14.29 7.18
N GLY A 16 13.11 14.21 5.86
CA GLY A 16 14.20 13.95 4.91
C GLY A 16 14.67 12.49 4.86
N VAL A 17 13.95 11.55 5.50
CA VAL A 17 14.27 10.12 5.40
C VAL A 17 13.82 9.60 4.04
N ALA A 18 14.73 8.91 3.35
CA ALA A 18 14.44 8.29 2.07
C ALA A 18 13.35 7.21 2.20
N VAL A 19 12.24 7.40 1.49
CA VAL A 19 11.12 6.45 1.40
C VAL A 19 10.69 6.33 -0.05
N LEU A 20 10.22 5.14 -0.45
CA LEU A 20 9.65 4.95 -1.78
C LEU A 20 8.43 5.86 -1.98
N GLU A 21 8.29 6.38 -3.20
CA GLU A 21 7.09 7.11 -3.61
C GLU A 21 5.89 6.17 -3.64
N GLY A 22 4.72 6.70 -3.27
CA GLY A 22 3.48 5.96 -3.21
C GLY A 22 2.34 6.86 -2.80
N HIS A 23 1.14 6.50 -3.20
CA HIS A 23 -0.09 7.25 -2.92
C HIS A 23 -1.08 6.35 -2.20
N VAL A 24 -1.86 6.92 -1.28
CA VAL A 24 -3.04 6.25 -0.73
C VAL A 24 -4.16 6.31 -1.76
N ALA A 25 -4.94 5.23 -1.84
CA ALA A 25 -6.11 5.13 -2.70
C ALA A 25 -7.26 4.50 -1.89
N TRP A 26 -8.46 5.05 -2.04
CA TRP A 26 -9.67 4.61 -1.33
C TRP A 26 -10.56 3.71 -2.19
N ASN A 27 -10.30 3.68 -3.49
CA ASN A 27 -11.01 2.87 -4.46
C ASN A 27 -10.07 2.43 -5.60
N ALA A 28 -10.57 1.58 -6.49
CA ALA A 28 -9.79 1.01 -7.59
C ALA A 28 -9.37 2.06 -8.63
N GLU A 29 -10.22 3.07 -8.89
CA GLU A 29 -9.94 4.14 -9.85
C GLU A 29 -8.77 5.02 -9.37
N GLU A 30 -8.78 5.39 -8.09
CA GLU A 30 -7.68 6.12 -7.46
C GLU A 30 -6.39 5.31 -7.46
N ALA A 31 -6.46 3.99 -7.26
CA ALA A 31 -5.29 3.12 -7.31
C ALA A 31 -4.66 3.09 -8.71
N ALA A 32 -5.49 3.02 -9.76
CA ALA A 32 -5.04 3.10 -11.15
C ALA A 32 -4.42 4.48 -11.47
N ALA A 33 -5.08 5.57 -11.05
CA ALA A 33 -4.57 6.92 -11.22
C ALA A 33 -3.26 7.17 -10.45
N ALA A 34 -3.11 6.56 -9.27
CA ALA A 34 -1.88 6.59 -8.49
C ALA A 34 -0.75 5.84 -9.19
N ALA A 35 -1.01 4.64 -9.72
CA ALA A 35 -0.01 3.88 -10.46
C ALA A 35 0.52 4.65 -11.68
N ALA A 36 -0.35 5.37 -12.39
CA ALA A 36 0.04 6.19 -13.54
C ALA A 36 0.98 7.37 -13.20
N LYS A 37 1.04 7.79 -11.93
CA LYS A 37 1.96 8.85 -11.46
C LYS A 37 3.33 8.31 -11.07
N LEU A 38 3.45 7.01 -10.83
CA LEU A 38 4.66 6.38 -10.34
C LEU A 38 5.50 5.85 -11.52
N PRO A 39 6.84 5.81 -11.38
CA PRO A 39 7.68 5.13 -12.36
C PRO A 39 7.38 3.63 -12.33
N GLY A 40 7.10 3.06 -13.51
CA GLY A 40 6.95 1.62 -13.72
C GLY A 40 8.31 0.89 -13.86
N PRO A 41 8.31 -0.41 -14.22
CA PRO A 41 7.16 -1.21 -14.66
C PRO A 41 6.46 -1.99 -13.54
N VAL A 42 7.00 -1.98 -12.32
CA VAL A 42 6.52 -2.80 -11.20
C VAL A 42 5.88 -1.90 -10.14
N TYR A 43 4.68 -2.24 -9.72
CA TYR A 43 3.94 -1.54 -8.67
C TYR A 43 3.65 -2.50 -7.52
N VAL A 44 3.39 -1.97 -6.32
CA VAL A 44 2.97 -2.81 -5.18
C VAL A 44 1.73 -2.20 -4.53
N VAL A 45 0.62 -2.91 -4.58
CA VAL A 45 -0.64 -2.53 -3.93
C VAL A 45 -0.66 -3.17 -2.53
N LYS A 46 -0.82 -2.34 -1.50
CA LYS A 46 -0.75 -2.77 -0.09
C LYS A 46 -1.95 -2.29 0.70
N SER A 47 -2.71 -3.22 1.28
CA SER A 47 -3.78 -2.92 2.23
C SER A 47 -3.24 -2.13 3.42
N GLN A 48 -3.92 -1.03 3.75
CA GLN A 48 -3.60 -0.18 4.89
C GLN A 48 -4.39 -0.63 6.12
N ILE A 49 -3.82 -1.57 6.88
CA ILE A 49 -4.35 -2.06 8.16
C ILE A 49 -3.24 -2.03 9.22
N HIS A 50 -3.59 -1.96 10.50
CA HIS A 50 -2.61 -2.00 11.58
C HIS A 50 -2.01 -3.38 11.82
N ALA A 51 -2.69 -4.45 11.40
CA ALA A 51 -2.20 -5.81 11.56
C ALA A 51 -1.00 -6.10 10.63
N GLY A 52 -0.06 -6.90 11.11
CA GLY A 52 1.02 -7.49 10.30
C GLY A 52 0.52 -8.62 9.40
N GLY A 53 1.43 -9.31 8.72
CA GLY A 53 1.11 -10.54 7.96
C GLY A 53 0.27 -10.35 6.68
N ARG A 54 0.08 -9.09 6.23
CA ARG A 54 -0.79 -8.74 5.08
C ARG A 54 -0.58 -9.59 3.84
N GLY A 55 0.68 -9.86 3.46
CA GLY A 55 0.99 -10.68 2.27
C GLY A 55 0.59 -12.15 2.40
N ALA A 56 0.61 -12.69 3.62
CA ALA A 56 0.19 -14.07 3.91
C ALA A 56 -1.33 -14.20 4.14
N GLY A 57 -2.05 -13.08 4.31
CA GLY A 57 -3.50 -13.06 4.54
C GLY A 57 -4.34 -13.46 3.31
N ARG A 58 -5.66 -13.48 3.48
CA ARG A 58 -6.67 -13.77 2.45
C ARG A 58 -7.88 -12.84 2.62
N PHE A 59 -8.61 -12.60 1.54
CA PHE A 59 -9.89 -11.89 1.59
C PHE A 59 -11.03 -12.90 1.71
N MET A 60 -12.14 -12.53 2.34
CA MET A 60 -13.25 -13.47 2.58
C MET A 60 -13.91 -13.91 1.26
N GLU A 61 -14.01 -12.98 0.32
CA GLU A 61 -14.58 -13.18 -1.01
C GLU A 61 -13.64 -13.95 -1.94
N ASP A 62 -12.35 -14.05 -1.60
CA ASP A 62 -11.34 -14.81 -2.34
C ASP A 62 -10.38 -15.56 -1.39
N PRO A 63 -10.84 -16.66 -0.75
CA PRO A 63 -10.06 -17.38 0.26
C PRO A 63 -8.81 -18.07 -0.28
N HIS A 64 -8.78 -18.38 -1.58
CA HIS A 64 -7.66 -19.05 -2.24
C HIS A 64 -6.72 -18.08 -2.97
N GLY A 65 -7.11 -16.82 -3.14
CA GLY A 65 -6.34 -15.81 -3.82
C GLY A 65 -5.20 -15.20 -3.02
N LYS A 66 -4.65 -14.10 -3.54
CA LYS A 66 -3.53 -13.37 -2.91
C LYS A 66 -4.01 -12.44 -1.80
N GLY A 67 -3.19 -12.31 -0.76
CA GLY A 67 -3.44 -11.42 0.38
C GLY A 67 -3.34 -9.93 0.07
N GLY A 68 -3.25 -9.14 1.14
CA GLY A 68 -3.24 -7.67 1.13
C GLY A 68 -1.93 -7.02 0.70
N VAL A 69 -1.02 -7.77 0.06
CA VAL A 69 0.18 -7.24 -0.62
C VAL A 69 0.25 -7.91 -1.98
N ARG A 70 0.19 -7.10 -3.05
CA ARG A 70 0.19 -7.56 -4.44
C ARG A 70 1.24 -6.78 -5.23
N VAL A 71 1.96 -7.49 -6.11
CA VAL A 71 2.91 -6.94 -7.08
C VAL A 71 2.27 -7.02 -8.45
#